data_AF-A0A2M8Q8I5-F1
#
_entry.id   AF-A0A2M8Q8I5-F1
#
_cell.length_a   1.000
_cell.length_b   1.000
_cell.length_c   1.000
_cell.angle_alpha   90.00
_cell.angle_beta   90.00
_cell.angle_gamma   90.00
#
_symmetry.space_group_name_H-M   'P 1'
#
loop_
_entity.id
_entity.type
_entity.pdbx_description
1 polymer ?
#
loop_
_entity_poly.entity_id
_entity_poly.type
_entity_poly.pdbx_seq_one_letter_code
_entity_poly.pdbx_strand_id
1 'polypeptide(L)'
;IAFEGVVIGDNCVIGEGATLHANVKLWPSKEIEAGATIKDSIIWGNQGRRALFSRFGVSGVVNIDLTPEFAAKLSAALGATLPKGSYVAINRDSHRSSRMLKRALISGLPGTGVNVWDLGNVAIPVLRHYVRQRKDTSAGIHVRLSPFDQRVVDIRIIDSQGLNQTSAAERAIERNFFREDFRRAFLDEIGVIAYAHEPIASYTEDFMRHVDVQRIRDYGFKLVCDYS
;
A
#
# COMPACT_ATOMS: atom_id res chain seq x y z
N ILE A 1 -8.51 -2.57 -28.09
CA ILE A 1 -8.04 -3.85 -28.65
C ILE A 1 -8.49 -4.96 -27.73
N ALA A 2 -9.20 -5.97 -28.24
CA ALA A 2 -9.53 -7.16 -27.48
C ALA A 2 -8.85 -8.36 -28.16
N PHE A 3 -8.06 -9.12 -27.40
CA PHE A 3 -7.38 -10.32 -27.88
C PHE A 3 -8.34 -11.54 -27.86
N GLU A 4 -7.86 -12.68 -28.35
CA GLU A 4 -8.65 -13.91 -28.47
C GLU A 4 -9.22 -14.38 -27.12
N GLY A 5 -10.47 -14.87 -27.13
CA GLY A 5 -11.12 -15.45 -25.94
C GLY A 5 -11.62 -14.42 -24.92
N VAL A 6 -11.56 -13.11 -25.24
CA VAL A 6 -12.14 -12.06 -24.38
C VAL A 6 -13.67 -12.18 -24.35
N VAL A 7 -14.25 -12.16 -23.14
CA VAL A 7 -15.70 -12.14 -22.91
C VAL A 7 -16.06 -10.82 -22.24
N ILE A 8 -17.02 -10.08 -22.80
CA ILE A 8 -17.51 -8.82 -22.24
C ILE A 8 -18.98 -9.00 -21.91
N GLY A 9 -19.33 -8.87 -20.63
CA GLY A 9 -20.70 -8.93 -20.15
C GLY A 9 -21.49 -7.65 -20.43
N ASP A 10 -22.80 -7.71 -20.21
CA ASP A 10 -23.72 -6.62 -20.54
C ASP A 10 -23.39 -5.31 -19.81
N ASN A 11 -23.70 -4.18 -20.43
CA ASN A 11 -23.53 -2.84 -19.87
C ASN A 11 -22.09 -2.49 -19.47
N CYS A 12 -21.08 -3.09 -20.10
CA CYS A 12 -19.70 -2.64 -19.94
C CYS A 12 -19.41 -1.40 -20.79
N VAL A 13 -18.66 -0.45 -20.23
CA VAL A 13 -18.12 0.72 -20.93
C VAL A 13 -16.64 0.52 -21.13
N ILE A 14 -16.17 0.50 -22.37
CA ILE A 14 -14.75 0.34 -22.71
C ILE A 14 -14.22 1.65 -23.27
N GLY A 15 -13.32 2.29 -22.54
CA GLY A 15 -12.69 3.53 -22.97
C GLY A 15 -11.80 3.37 -24.20
N GLU A 16 -11.64 4.46 -24.95
CA GLU A 16 -10.82 4.50 -26.16
C GLU A 16 -9.38 4.04 -25.87
N GLY A 17 -8.81 3.25 -26.78
CA GLY A 17 -7.43 2.75 -26.64
C GLY A 17 -7.21 1.70 -25.55
N ALA A 18 -8.25 1.26 -24.84
CA ALA A 18 -8.13 0.18 -23.86
C ALA A 18 -7.73 -1.15 -24.53
N THR A 19 -6.92 -1.96 -23.85
CA THR A 19 -6.40 -3.24 -24.33
C THR A 19 -6.79 -4.38 -23.37
N LEU A 20 -7.51 -5.39 -23.86
CA LEU A 20 -7.95 -6.55 -23.10
C LEU A 20 -7.19 -7.80 -23.58
N HIS A 21 -6.35 -8.40 -22.74
CA HIS A 21 -5.54 -9.59 -23.05
C HIS A 21 -6.39 -10.85 -23.25
N ALA A 22 -5.76 -11.88 -23.82
CA ALA A 22 -6.43 -13.13 -24.16
C ALA A 22 -7.10 -13.77 -22.92
N ASN A 23 -8.29 -14.32 -23.12
CA ASN A 23 -9.11 -14.98 -22.09
C ASN A 23 -9.61 -14.09 -20.94
N VAL A 24 -9.47 -12.76 -21.04
CA VAL A 24 -10.04 -11.83 -20.04
C VAL A 24 -11.56 -11.87 -20.09
N LYS A 25 -12.20 -12.05 -18.93
CA LYS A 25 -13.65 -12.00 -18.76
C LYS A 25 -14.03 -10.76 -17.97
N LEU A 26 -14.78 -9.86 -18.58
CA LEU A 26 -15.44 -8.76 -17.89
C LEU A 26 -16.88 -9.19 -17.60
N TRP A 27 -17.26 -9.25 -16.32
CA TRP A 27 -18.65 -9.48 -15.94
C TRP A 27 -19.53 -8.28 -16.28
N PRO A 28 -20.86 -8.33 -16.15
CA PRO A 28 -21.69 -7.16 -16.44
C PRO A 28 -21.32 -5.91 -15.63
N SER A 29 -21.60 -4.74 -16.22
CA SER A 29 -21.46 -3.41 -15.62
C SER A 29 -20.03 -3.02 -15.21
N LYS A 30 -19.02 -3.31 -16.05
CA LYS A 30 -17.63 -2.81 -15.85
C LYS A 30 -17.34 -1.60 -16.70
N GLU A 31 -16.54 -0.69 -16.15
CA GLU A 31 -16.01 0.49 -16.81
C GLU A 31 -14.49 0.35 -16.92
N ILE A 32 -13.97 0.35 -18.14
CA ILE A 32 -12.54 0.29 -18.41
C ILE A 32 -12.09 1.68 -18.85
N GLU A 33 -11.13 2.27 -18.13
CA GLU A 33 -10.63 3.60 -18.46
C GLU A 33 -9.95 3.63 -19.83
N ALA A 34 -9.99 4.80 -20.49
CA ALA A 34 -9.31 5.01 -21.76
C ALA A 34 -7.80 4.73 -21.63
N GLY A 35 -7.26 3.89 -22.52
CA GLY A 35 -5.87 3.45 -22.52
C GLY A 35 -5.49 2.43 -21.44
N ALA A 36 -6.44 1.92 -20.63
CA ALA A 36 -6.13 0.89 -19.64
C ALA A 36 -5.77 -0.45 -20.30
N THR A 37 -4.83 -1.20 -19.72
CA THR A 37 -4.47 -2.55 -20.16
C THR A 37 -4.93 -3.56 -19.12
N ILE A 38 -5.89 -4.41 -19.48
CA ILE A 38 -6.49 -5.41 -18.61
C ILE A 38 -5.90 -6.77 -18.95
N LYS A 39 -5.21 -7.36 -17.98
CA LYS A 39 -4.59 -8.69 -18.08
C LYS A 39 -5.39 -9.78 -17.36
N ASP A 40 -6.15 -9.40 -16.33
CA ASP A 40 -6.92 -10.29 -15.48
C ASP A 40 -8.43 -10.07 -15.67
N SER A 41 -9.22 -11.11 -15.45
CA SER A 41 -10.69 -11.03 -15.53
C SER A 41 -11.26 -10.14 -14.42
N ILE A 42 -12.15 -9.21 -14.78
CA ILE A 42 -12.87 -8.37 -13.82
C ILE A 42 -14.24 -8.95 -13.56
N ILE A 43 -14.29 -9.82 -12.56
CA ILE A 43 -15.53 -10.47 -12.10
C ILE A 43 -16.21 -9.54 -11.08
N TRP A 44 -15.47 -9.14 -10.07
CA TRP A 44 -15.90 -8.26 -8.98
C TRP A 44 -15.38 -6.85 -9.20
N GLY A 45 -16.18 -5.85 -8.82
CA GLY A 45 -15.85 -4.43 -9.00
C GLY A 45 -16.32 -3.85 -10.31
N ASN A 46 -16.15 -2.55 -10.46
CA ASN A 46 -16.71 -1.80 -11.58
C ASN A 46 -15.63 -1.13 -12.44
N GLN A 47 -14.35 -1.13 -12.07
CA GLN A 47 -13.35 -0.32 -12.77
C GLN A 47 -12.05 -1.06 -13.12
N GLY A 48 -11.68 -1.00 -14.39
CA GLY A 48 -10.32 -1.27 -14.87
C GLY A 48 -9.54 0.03 -14.99
N ARG A 49 -8.69 0.33 -13.99
CA ARG A 49 -7.99 1.62 -13.90
C ARG A 49 -6.68 1.65 -14.67
N ARG A 50 -6.35 2.81 -15.24
CA ARG A 50 -5.06 3.09 -15.91
C ARG A 50 -3.94 3.42 -14.91
N ALA A 51 -4.29 3.97 -13.75
CA ALA A 51 -3.36 4.37 -12.68
C ALA A 51 -3.77 3.76 -11.34
N LEU A 52 -2.80 3.51 -10.46
CA LEU A 52 -3.02 2.96 -9.12
C LEU A 52 -3.05 4.04 -8.05
N PHE A 53 -2.21 5.06 -8.17
CA PHE A 53 -2.08 6.10 -7.17
C PHE A 53 -3.08 7.23 -7.40
N SER A 54 -3.68 7.66 -6.30
CA SER A 54 -4.56 8.82 -6.19
C SER A 54 -4.03 9.76 -5.12
N ARG A 55 -4.75 10.86 -4.85
CA ARG A 55 -4.41 11.82 -3.78
C ARG A 55 -4.20 11.17 -2.40
N PHE A 56 -4.85 10.05 -2.11
CA PHE A 56 -4.77 9.38 -0.80
C PHE A 56 -3.79 8.20 -0.76
N GLY A 57 -3.08 7.95 -1.87
CA GLY A 57 -2.32 6.74 -2.12
C GLY A 57 -3.12 5.78 -3.00
N VAL A 58 -2.92 4.48 -2.80
CA VAL A 58 -3.68 3.44 -3.50
C VAL A 58 -4.95 3.15 -2.70
N SER A 59 -6.11 3.54 -3.24
CA SER A 59 -7.40 3.41 -2.55
C SER A 59 -8.39 2.62 -3.38
N GLY A 60 -9.17 1.78 -2.71
CA GLY A 60 -10.20 0.99 -3.36
C GLY A 60 -11.07 0.19 -2.40
N VAL A 61 -12.18 -0.31 -2.91
CA VAL A 61 -13.13 -1.13 -2.16
C VAL A 61 -12.48 -2.46 -1.80
N VAL A 62 -12.58 -2.85 -0.53
CA VAL A 62 -11.97 -4.08 -0.01
C VAL A 62 -12.58 -5.31 -0.69
N ASN A 63 -11.74 -6.29 -1.03
CA ASN A 63 -12.11 -7.53 -1.74
C ASN A 63 -12.70 -7.33 -3.14
N ILE A 64 -12.63 -6.10 -3.65
CA ILE A 64 -13.11 -5.75 -4.97
C ILE A 64 -11.95 -5.14 -5.75
N ASP A 65 -11.54 -3.93 -5.37
CA ASP A 65 -10.40 -3.25 -5.98
C ASP A 65 -9.10 -3.65 -5.26
N LEU A 66 -9.16 -3.76 -3.93
CA LEU A 66 -8.02 -4.12 -3.08
C LEU A 66 -8.21 -5.53 -2.53
N THR A 67 -7.63 -6.50 -3.23
CA THR A 67 -7.55 -7.90 -2.81
C THR A 67 -6.18 -8.23 -2.22
N PRO A 68 -6.02 -9.35 -1.48
CA PRO A 68 -4.71 -9.82 -1.05
C PRO A 68 -3.71 -9.99 -2.21
N GLU A 69 -4.14 -10.53 -3.34
CA GLU A 69 -3.29 -10.75 -4.53
C GLU A 69 -2.80 -9.42 -5.10
N PHE A 70 -3.70 -8.44 -5.22
CA PHE A 70 -3.35 -7.08 -5.62
C PHE A 70 -2.30 -6.48 -4.67
N ALA A 71 -2.52 -6.63 -3.37
CA ALA A 71 -1.66 -6.07 -2.33
C ALA A 71 -0.26 -6.72 -2.33
N ALA A 72 -0.17 -8.04 -2.50
CA ALA A 72 1.10 -8.74 -2.67
C ALA A 72 1.84 -8.26 -3.93
N LYS A 73 1.13 -8.14 -5.06
CA LYS A 73 1.67 -7.63 -6.32
C LYS A 73 2.16 -6.18 -6.21
N LEU A 74 1.41 -5.31 -5.52
CA LEU A 74 1.79 -3.91 -5.25
C LEU A 74 3.08 -3.83 -4.44
N SER A 75 3.21 -4.65 -3.40
CA SER A 75 4.41 -4.67 -2.58
C SER A 75 5.64 -5.21 -3.31
N ALA A 76 5.48 -6.20 -4.19
CA ALA A 76 6.55 -6.67 -5.06
C ALA A 76 6.97 -5.60 -6.09
N ALA A 77 6.00 -4.85 -6.63
CA ALA A 77 6.28 -3.71 -7.52
C ALA A 77 7.13 -2.64 -6.83
N LEU A 78 6.79 -2.29 -5.58
CA LEU A 78 7.60 -1.40 -4.74
C LEU A 78 8.98 -2.02 -4.45
N GLY A 79 9.04 -3.28 -4.04
CA GLY A 79 10.31 -3.93 -3.72
C GLY A 79 11.31 -3.93 -4.87
N ALA A 80 10.81 -4.05 -6.11
CA ALA A 80 11.61 -3.95 -7.32
C ALA A 80 12.21 -2.55 -7.57
N THR A 81 11.62 -1.48 -7.02
CA THR A 81 12.19 -0.12 -7.11
C THR A 81 13.26 0.17 -6.04
N LEU A 82 13.38 -0.69 -5.03
CA LEU A 82 14.24 -0.46 -3.87
C LEU A 82 15.55 -1.27 -3.94
N PRO A 83 16.63 -0.82 -3.27
CA PRO A 83 17.85 -1.60 -3.17
C PRO A 83 17.61 -2.98 -2.51
N LYS A 84 18.32 -4.02 -2.96
CA LYS A 84 18.32 -5.32 -2.25
C LYS A 84 18.86 -5.13 -0.83
N GLY A 85 18.35 -5.92 0.13
CA GLY A 85 18.73 -5.85 1.54
C GLY A 85 18.19 -4.64 2.31
N SER A 86 17.56 -3.68 1.63
CA SER A 86 16.87 -2.57 2.30
C SER A 86 15.63 -3.05 3.05
N TYR A 87 15.14 -2.22 3.97
CA TYR A 87 13.91 -2.47 4.72
C TYR A 87 12.74 -1.61 4.24
N VAL A 88 11.54 -2.18 4.32
CA VAL A 88 10.27 -1.46 4.25
C VAL A 88 9.54 -1.63 5.58
N ALA A 89 9.21 -0.52 6.23
CA ALA A 89 8.42 -0.54 7.46
C ALA A 89 6.91 -0.55 7.15
N ILE A 90 6.14 -1.41 7.82
CA ILE A 90 4.71 -1.57 7.52
C ILE A 90 3.89 -1.54 8.80
N ASN A 91 2.88 -0.67 8.85
CA ASN A 91 1.86 -0.66 9.89
C ASN A 91 0.43 -0.68 9.30
N ARG A 92 -0.55 -0.79 10.20
CA ARG A 92 -1.97 -0.72 9.87
C ARG A 92 -2.78 -0.04 10.97
N ASP A 93 -4.02 0.35 10.66
CA ASP A 93 -5.06 0.76 11.63
C ASP A 93 -5.76 -0.44 12.30
N SER A 94 -6.74 -0.23 13.19
CA SER A 94 -7.37 -1.33 13.95
C SER A 94 -8.15 -2.37 13.11
N HIS A 95 -8.57 -2.03 11.88
CA HIS A 95 -9.58 -2.78 11.14
C HIS A 95 -9.10 -4.12 10.55
N ARG A 96 -10.02 -5.10 10.42
CA ARG A 96 -9.71 -6.45 9.92
C ARG A 96 -9.29 -6.46 8.45
N SER A 97 -9.88 -5.60 7.62
CA SER A 97 -9.51 -5.49 6.20
C SER A 97 -8.06 -5.04 6.03
N SER A 98 -7.64 -4.03 6.79
CA SER A 98 -6.27 -3.54 6.80
C SER A 98 -5.29 -4.61 7.30
N ARG A 99 -5.69 -5.42 8.29
CA ARG A 99 -4.89 -6.58 8.76
C ARG A 99 -4.66 -7.60 7.65
N MET A 100 -5.70 -7.95 6.89
CA MET A 100 -5.60 -8.89 5.76
C MET A 100 -4.67 -8.34 4.68
N LEU A 101 -4.92 -7.12 4.21
CA LEU A 101 -4.12 -6.48 3.15
C LEU A 101 -2.67 -6.28 3.56
N LYS A 102 -2.41 -5.89 4.82
CA LYS A 102 -1.06 -5.79 5.37
C LYS A 102 -0.29 -7.10 5.25
N ARG A 103 -0.89 -8.24 5.63
CA ARG A 103 -0.20 -9.54 5.53
C ARG A 103 0.21 -9.86 4.10
N ALA A 104 -0.65 -9.55 3.14
CA ALA A 104 -0.33 -9.70 1.73
C ALA A 104 0.80 -8.76 1.28
N LEU A 105 0.76 -7.47 1.67
CA LEU A 105 1.85 -6.51 1.40
C LEU A 105 3.19 -6.97 2.00
N ILE A 106 3.18 -7.56 3.19
CA ILE A 106 4.39 -8.11 3.82
C ILE A 106 4.94 -9.25 2.97
N SER A 107 4.08 -10.13 2.44
CA SER A 107 4.52 -11.33 1.72
C SER A 107 5.21 -11.05 0.39
N GLY A 108 4.87 -9.97 -0.32
CA GLY A 108 5.43 -9.70 -1.65
C GLY A 108 6.83 -9.08 -1.65
N LEU A 109 7.27 -8.48 -0.53
CA LEU A 109 8.56 -7.81 -0.42
C LEU A 109 9.76 -8.78 -0.34
N PRO A 110 9.76 -9.83 0.51
CA PRO A 110 10.85 -10.80 0.61
C PRO A 110 11.28 -11.41 -0.72
N GLY A 111 10.32 -11.74 -1.58
CA GLY A 111 10.59 -12.31 -2.90
C GLY A 111 11.35 -11.38 -3.85
N THR A 112 11.45 -10.09 -3.51
CA THR A 112 12.26 -9.10 -4.24
C THR A 112 13.62 -8.81 -3.57
N GLY A 113 13.93 -9.50 -2.47
CA GLY A 113 15.14 -9.29 -1.68
C GLY A 113 15.07 -8.05 -0.81
N VAL A 114 13.86 -7.61 -0.47
CA VAL A 114 13.61 -6.48 0.43
C VAL A 114 13.09 -7.03 1.76
N ASN A 115 13.69 -6.55 2.84
CA ASN A 115 13.33 -6.92 4.20
C ASN A 115 12.11 -6.11 4.68
N VAL A 116 11.45 -6.60 5.73
CA VAL A 116 10.24 -5.98 6.27
C VAL A 116 10.38 -5.73 7.76
N TRP A 117 10.08 -4.49 8.18
CA TRP A 117 9.79 -4.16 9.57
C TRP A 117 8.27 -4.14 9.78
N ASP A 118 7.73 -5.13 10.49
CA ASP A 118 6.32 -5.15 10.90
C ASP A 118 6.15 -4.37 12.21
N LEU A 119 5.48 -3.22 12.15
CA LEU A 119 5.20 -2.35 13.30
C LEU A 119 3.85 -2.65 13.98
N GLY A 120 3.14 -3.68 13.57
CA GLY A 120 1.85 -4.04 14.13
C GLY A 120 0.74 -3.01 13.83
N ASN A 121 -0.02 -2.69 14.87
CA ASN A 121 -1.09 -1.70 14.87
C ASN A 121 -0.59 -0.40 15.50
N VAL A 122 -0.22 0.58 14.69
CA VAL A 122 0.25 1.87 15.19
C VAL A 122 -0.26 2.98 14.29
N ALA A 123 -0.30 4.21 14.79
CA ALA A 123 -0.68 5.36 13.99
C ALA A 123 0.39 5.70 12.94
N ILE A 124 -0.01 6.33 11.83
CA ILE A 124 0.92 6.71 10.76
C ILE A 124 2.10 7.61 11.22
N PRO A 125 1.98 8.50 12.23
CA PRO A 125 3.14 9.26 12.71
C PRO A 125 4.25 8.37 13.28
N VAL A 126 3.89 7.29 13.98
CA VAL A 126 4.84 6.30 14.51
C VAL A 126 5.60 5.63 13.37
N LEU A 127 4.91 5.26 12.28
CA LEU A 127 5.57 4.71 11.08
C LEU A 127 6.54 5.73 10.47
N ARG A 128 6.11 6.97 10.25
CA ARG A 128 6.94 8.02 9.62
C ARG A 128 8.21 8.28 10.43
N HIS A 129 8.05 8.36 11.74
CA HIS A 129 9.14 8.52 12.68
C HIS A 129 10.12 7.34 12.63
N TYR A 130 9.60 6.11 12.71
CA TYR A 130 10.41 4.89 12.66
C TYR A 130 11.23 4.79 11.38
N VAL A 131 10.61 5.07 10.22
CA VAL A 131 11.30 5.09 8.92
C VAL A 131 12.45 6.09 8.93
N ARG A 132 12.20 7.32 9.40
CA ARG A 132 13.21 8.39 9.41
C ARG A 132 14.38 8.09 10.36
N GLN A 133 14.16 7.37 11.46
CA GLN A 133 15.23 7.03 12.41
C GLN A 133 16.14 5.89 11.92
N ARG A 134 15.70 5.10 10.94
CA ARG A 134 16.35 3.85 10.52
C ARG A 134 17.00 4.02 9.15
N LYS A 135 18.34 4.12 9.12
CA LYS A 135 19.12 4.33 7.87
C LYS A 135 18.98 3.19 6.85
N ASP A 136 18.65 1.99 7.31
CA ASP A 136 18.40 0.79 6.50
C ASP A 136 16.99 0.75 5.90
N THR A 137 16.09 1.62 6.34
CA THR A 137 14.69 1.65 5.90
C THR A 137 14.49 2.63 4.75
N SER A 138 14.14 2.09 3.57
CA SER A 138 14.04 2.86 2.32
C SER A 138 12.63 3.36 2.01
N ALA A 139 11.60 2.74 2.60
CA ALA A 139 10.22 3.16 2.44
C ALA A 139 9.36 2.69 3.63
N GLY A 140 8.13 3.21 3.70
CA GLY A 140 7.11 2.70 4.61
C GLY A 140 5.77 2.50 3.92
N ILE A 141 4.92 1.63 4.48
CA ILE A 141 3.55 1.39 4.03
C ILE A 141 2.60 1.49 5.22
N HIS A 142 1.59 2.35 5.10
CA HIS A 142 0.49 2.46 6.05
C HIS A 142 -0.82 2.00 5.41
N VAL A 143 -1.49 1.05 6.05
CA VAL A 143 -2.78 0.52 5.59
C VAL A 143 -3.88 0.91 6.55
N ARG A 144 -4.96 1.53 6.07
CA ARG A 144 -6.10 1.89 6.92
C ARG A 144 -7.43 1.79 6.20
N LEU A 145 -8.51 1.64 6.94
CA LEU A 145 -9.83 1.96 6.44
C LEU A 145 -9.89 3.45 6.09
N SER A 146 -10.55 3.78 4.99
CA SER A 146 -10.72 5.17 4.59
C SER A 146 -11.59 5.88 5.63
N PRO A 147 -11.19 7.09 6.09
CA PRO A 147 -12.03 7.89 6.99
C PRO A 147 -13.30 8.43 6.31
N PHE A 148 -13.41 8.29 4.99
CA PHE A 148 -14.53 8.81 4.20
C PHE A 148 -15.54 7.73 3.79
N ASP A 149 -15.11 6.46 3.68
CA ASP A 149 -15.98 5.33 3.31
C ASP A 149 -15.47 4.03 3.95
N GLN A 150 -16.30 3.40 4.79
CA GLN A 150 -15.96 2.17 5.51
C GLN A 150 -15.83 0.93 4.61
N ARG A 151 -16.15 1.04 3.32
CA ARG A 151 -15.93 -0.03 2.33
C ARG A 151 -14.57 0.08 1.66
N VAL A 152 -13.91 1.24 1.78
CA VAL A 152 -12.66 1.58 1.10
C VAL A 152 -11.49 1.44 2.06
N VAL A 153 -10.38 0.89 1.58
CA VAL A 153 -9.07 0.94 2.26
C VAL A 153 -8.14 1.87 1.50
N ASP A 154 -7.34 2.62 2.26
CA ASP A 154 -6.20 3.40 1.75
C ASP A 154 -4.90 2.67 2.07
N ILE A 155 -4.04 2.50 1.07
CA ILE A 155 -2.64 2.08 1.21
C ILE A 155 -1.76 3.29 0.87
N ARG A 156 -1.05 3.81 1.88
CA ARG A 156 -0.15 4.95 1.71
C ARG A 156 1.29 4.49 1.76
N ILE A 157 2.05 4.84 0.73
CA ILE A 157 3.48 4.57 0.65
C ILE A 157 4.24 5.87 0.97
N ILE A 158 5.26 5.75 1.81
CA ILE A 158 6.12 6.86 2.24
C ILE A 158 7.58 6.56 1.89
N ASP A 159 8.37 7.61 1.71
CA ASP A 159 9.80 7.52 1.43
C ASP A 159 10.66 7.34 2.69
N SER A 160 11.97 7.24 2.51
CA SER A 160 12.96 7.09 3.60
C SER A 160 13.03 8.29 4.54
N GLN A 161 12.49 9.44 4.18
CA GLN A 161 12.38 10.62 5.05
C GLN A 161 11.07 10.64 5.84
N GLY A 162 10.23 9.62 5.67
CA GLY A 162 8.91 9.55 6.28
C GLY A 162 7.91 10.51 5.63
N LEU A 163 8.16 10.98 4.41
CA LEU A 163 7.26 11.84 3.62
C LEU A 163 6.46 11.00 2.62
N ASN A 164 5.40 11.57 2.04
CA ASN A 164 4.70 10.87 0.95
C ASN A 164 5.62 10.71 -0.26
N GLN A 165 5.45 9.62 -1.00
CA GLN A 165 6.20 9.39 -2.23
C GLN A 165 6.00 10.52 -3.24
N THR A 166 7.04 10.80 -4.03
CA THR A 166 6.93 11.74 -5.15
C THR A 166 6.17 11.09 -6.30
N SER A 167 5.53 11.89 -7.15
CA SER A 167 4.84 11.37 -8.34
C SER A 167 5.78 10.65 -9.32
N ALA A 168 7.09 10.91 -9.28
CA ALA A 168 8.07 10.14 -10.05
C ALA A 168 8.25 8.72 -9.49
N ALA A 169 8.30 8.58 -8.17
CA ALA A 169 8.40 7.29 -7.48
C ALA A 169 7.10 6.48 -7.62
N GLU A 170 5.93 7.10 -7.44
CA GLU A 170 4.63 6.46 -7.65
C GLU A 170 4.52 5.88 -9.06
N ARG A 171 4.89 6.65 -10.09
CA ARG A 171 4.92 6.18 -11.48
C ARG A 171 5.91 5.02 -11.70
N ALA A 172 7.03 4.97 -10.96
CA ALA A 172 7.95 3.83 -11.05
C ALA A 172 7.32 2.54 -10.50
N ILE A 173 6.62 2.65 -9.36
CA ILE A 173 5.88 1.54 -8.77
C ILE A 173 4.77 1.06 -9.72
N GLU A 174 3.99 1.98 -10.30
CA GLU A 174 2.94 1.64 -11.27
C GLU A 174 3.48 0.93 -12.50
N ARG A 175 4.59 1.42 -13.06
CA ARG A 175 5.23 0.78 -14.23
C ARG A 175 5.60 -0.67 -13.92
N ASN A 176 6.24 -0.92 -12.78
CA ASN A 176 6.61 -2.27 -12.38
C ASN A 176 5.37 -3.15 -12.14
N PHE A 177 4.32 -2.58 -11.53
CA PHE A 177 3.07 -3.29 -11.29
C PHE A 177 2.37 -3.73 -12.58
N PHE A 178 2.19 -2.84 -13.54
CA PHE A 178 1.47 -3.14 -14.78
C PHE A 178 2.29 -4.00 -15.75
N ARG A 179 3.62 -3.81 -15.78
CA ARG A 179 4.52 -4.64 -16.60
C ARG A 179 4.78 -6.02 -15.99
N GLU A 180 4.48 -6.18 -14.70
CA GLU A 180 4.84 -7.36 -13.93
C GLU A 180 6.34 -7.62 -13.90
N ASP A 181 7.12 -6.54 -14.05
CA ASP A 181 8.57 -6.54 -14.01
C ASP A 181 9.01 -6.49 -12.55
N PHE A 182 8.91 -7.65 -11.91
CA PHE A 182 9.26 -7.82 -10.52
C PHE A 182 10.64 -8.43 -10.42
N ARG A 183 11.56 -7.76 -9.71
CA ARG A 183 12.80 -8.39 -9.31
C ARG A 183 12.48 -9.67 -8.52
N ARG A 184 13.10 -10.78 -8.91
CA ARG A 184 13.06 -12.05 -8.16
C ARG A 184 14.40 -12.23 -7.45
N ALA A 185 14.34 -12.38 -6.13
CA ALA A 185 15.51 -12.69 -5.33
C ALA A 185 15.98 -14.13 -5.58
N PHE A 186 17.29 -14.34 -5.52
CA PHE A 186 17.85 -15.70 -5.39
C PHE A 186 17.54 -16.26 -4.00
N LEU A 187 17.71 -17.58 -3.84
CA LEU A 187 17.36 -18.31 -2.62
C LEU A 187 18.00 -17.72 -1.36
N ASP A 188 19.25 -17.30 -1.47
CA ASP A 188 20.08 -16.71 -0.41
C ASP A 188 19.84 -15.21 -0.20
N GLU A 189 19.11 -14.56 -1.11
CA GLU A 189 18.78 -13.13 -1.06
C GLU A 189 17.34 -12.87 -0.62
N ILE A 190 16.55 -13.90 -0.29
CA ILE A 190 15.16 -13.73 0.14
C ILE A 190 15.13 -12.86 1.40
N GLY A 191 14.34 -11.79 1.35
CA GLY A 191 14.25 -10.83 2.45
C GLY A 191 13.65 -11.44 3.71
N VAL A 192 14.00 -10.89 4.87
CA VAL A 192 13.46 -11.30 6.17
C VAL A 192 12.27 -10.46 6.59
N ILE A 193 11.35 -11.06 7.35
CA ILE A 193 10.25 -10.35 8.02
C ILE A 193 10.58 -10.31 9.51
N ALA A 194 10.73 -9.11 10.06
CA ALA A 194 11.04 -8.90 11.47
C ALA A 194 10.04 -7.93 12.11
N TYR A 195 9.73 -8.14 13.37
CA TYR A 195 8.90 -7.22 14.14
C TYR A 195 9.75 -6.04 14.63
N ALA A 196 9.24 -4.83 14.48
CA ALA A 196 9.90 -3.64 14.99
C ALA A 196 9.91 -3.64 16.53
N HIS A 197 11.07 -3.38 17.12
CA HIS A 197 11.22 -3.28 18.57
C HIS A 197 10.66 -1.94 19.06
N GLU A 198 9.64 -2.01 19.93
CA GLU A 198 9.06 -0.88 20.68
C GLU A 198 8.90 0.45 19.91
N PRO A 199 8.26 0.46 18.71
CA PRO A 199 8.18 1.66 17.88
C PRO A 199 7.39 2.80 18.56
N ILE A 200 6.39 2.46 19.38
CA ILE A 200 5.59 3.45 20.14
C ILE A 200 6.46 4.12 21.21
N ALA A 201 7.23 3.35 21.98
CA ALA A 201 8.04 3.90 23.06
C ALA A 201 9.08 4.88 22.54
N SER A 202 9.78 4.50 21.46
CA SER A 202 10.75 5.37 20.78
C SER A 202 10.11 6.66 20.26
N TYR A 203 8.93 6.57 19.63
CA TYR A 203 8.18 7.75 19.18
C TYR A 203 7.77 8.64 20.36
N THR A 204 7.23 8.06 21.42
CA THR A 204 6.78 8.81 22.61
C THR A 204 7.95 9.50 23.29
N GLU A 205 9.09 8.83 23.47
CA GLU A 205 10.26 9.42 24.10
C GLU A 205 10.76 10.65 23.32
N ASP A 206 10.88 10.52 22.00
CA ASP A 206 11.32 11.63 21.14
C ASP A 206 10.30 12.77 21.11
N PHE A 207 9.00 12.44 21.04
CA PHE A 207 7.92 13.43 21.10
C PHE A 207 7.96 14.22 22.41
N MET A 208 8.15 13.55 23.54
CA MET A 208 8.18 14.19 24.87
C MET A 208 9.36 15.15 25.05
N ARG A 209 10.47 15.00 24.30
CA ARG A 209 11.58 15.96 24.30
C ARG A 209 11.24 17.30 23.64
N HIS A 210 10.18 17.33 22.85
CA HIS A 210 9.71 18.53 22.13
C HIS A 210 8.49 19.18 22.78
N VAL A 211 8.06 18.68 23.94
CA VAL A 211 6.88 19.16 24.68
C VAL A 211 7.31 19.63 26.07
N ASP A 212 6.86 20.82 26.47
CA ASP A 212 7.05 21.31 27.83
C ASP A 212 6.05 20.64 28.78
N VAL A 213 6.46 19.48 29.30
CA VAL A 213 5.63 18.65 30.17
C VAL A 213 5.25 19.36 31.47
N GLN A 214 6.15 20.16 32.04
CA GLN A 214 5.89 20.83 33.31
C GLN A 214 4.84 21.92 33.13
N ARG A 215 4.96 22.74 32.09
CA ARG A 215 3.97 23.77 31.80
C ARG A 215 2.56 23.21 31.56
N ILE A 216 2.44 22.07 30.90
CA ILE A 216 1.15 21.40 30.69
C ILE A 216 0.57 20.90 32.02
N ARG A 217 1.42 20.33 32.89
CA ARG A 217 1.01 19.85 34.23
C ARG A 217 0.55 21.00 35.12
N ASP A 218 1.30 22.09 35.15
CA ASP A 218 1.00 23.28 35.97
C ASP A 218 -0.34 23.91 35.60
N TYR A 219 -0.71 23.87 34.31
CA TYR A 219 -1.99 24.40 33.85
C TYR A 219 -3.19 23.53 34.28
N GLY A 220 -3.00 22.21 34.46
CA GLY A 220 -4.06 21.32 34.97
C GLY A 220 -5.25 21.12 34.00
N PHE A 221 -4.99 20.93 32.70
CA PHE A 221 -6.04 20.66 31.72
C PHE A 221 -6.91 19.44 32.09
N LYS A 222 -8.23 19.56 31.95
CA LYS A 222 -9.15 18.42 31.94
C LYS A 222 -9.30 17.93 30.50
N LEU A 223 -8.87 16.70 30.23
CA LEU A 223 -8.84 16.14 28.89
C LEU A 223 -9.88 15.03 28.73
N VAL A 224 -10.54 15.00 27.58
CA VAL A 224 -11.38 13.89 27.11
C VAL A 224 -10.80 13.45 25.77
N CYS A 225 -10.58 12.16 25.59
CA CYS A 225 -10.05 11.59 24.36
C CYS A 225 -11.04 10.58 23.79
N ASP A 226 -11.37 10.76 22.52
CA ASP A 226 -12.15 9.81 21.72
C ASP A 226 -11.22 9.19 20.65
N TYR A 227 -11.19 7.86 20.59
CA TYR A 227 -10.34 7.08 19.70
C TYR A 227 -11.12 6.44 18.53
N SER A 228 -12.39 6.85 18.36
CA SER A 228 -13.26 6.37 17.29
C SER A 228 -12.85 6.84 15.88
#